data_AF-A0A662VFF3-F1
#
_entry.id   AF-A0A662VFF3-F1
#
_cell.length_a   1.000
_cell.length_b   1.000
_cell.length_c   1.000
_cell.angle_alpha   90.00
_cell.angle_beta   90.00
_cell.angle_gamma   90.00
#
_symmetry.space_group_name_H-M   'P 1'
#
loop_
_entity.id
_entity.type
_entity.pdbx_description
1 polymer ?
#
loop_
_entity_poly.entity_id
_entity_poly.type
_entity_poly.pdbx_seq_one_letter_code
_entity_poly.pdbx_strand_id
1 'polypeptide(L)'
;MKRIMLDRQRADLLRRILEEIPPDLMLTNIEFEGPEIVIYVRNRKAIAKYLDLVKNIAKKVRKRVVLRADPDVRLPPEEAKKKILEIVPKDAGVDPNGIVFDHTLGEVWIKAEKPGLIVGRGSYIRHYILAETGWRPEPQRASPLESKVLKVVMTNLLNQSDYRLKFLRMIGERIHRDVIFKNNYVRVTALGGFMEVGRSAILVETRESRVLVDFGINVGAGSDYNRAYPFIDIDQLRLSELDAVIISHAHLDHIGLVPLLYKYGYRGPVYVTKPTRELMVIMIKDLIEVTQREGKYLPYTEKDLMTTILHTIPLEYNEVTDVAPDIKVTMYNAGHILGSAIVHLHIGMGLHNIVYTGDFKYAPTRLLDRANDKFPR
;
A
#
# COMPACT_ATOMS: atom_id res chain seq x y z
N MET A 1 1.63 -14.78 33.82
CA MET A 1 1.88 -13.40 34.32
C MET A 1 2.55 -12.48 33.29
N LYS A 2 2.34 -12.65 31.97
CA LYS A 2 3.10 -11.96 30.90
C LYS A 2 2.22 -11.43 29.74
N ARG A 3 0.96 -11.04 30.03
CA ARG A 3 -0.02 -10.65 28.99
C ARG A 3 -0.92 -9.45 29.37
N ILE A 4 -0.56 -8.67 30.39
CA ILE A 4 -1.48 -7.66 31.00
C ILE A 4 -0.93 -6.22 30.92
N MET A 5 0.25 -5.99 30.34
CA MET A 5 0.84 -4.63 30.23
C MET A 5 0.85 -4.00 28.82
N LEU A 6 0.36 -4.70 27.79
CA LEU A 6 -0.01 -4.10 26.50
C LEU A 6 -1.53 -4.05 26.49
N ASP A 7 -2.24 -2.94 26.39
CA ASP A 7 -2.36 -2.15 25.15
C ASP A 7 -3.27 -0.93 25.47
N ARG A 8 -2.82 0.02 26.31
CA ARG A 8 -3.73 1.05 26.84
C ARG A 8 -4.24 1.98 25.74
N GLN A 9 -3.39 2.34 24.76
CA GLN A 9 -3.83 3.22 23.68
C GLN A 9 -4.70 2.47 22.69
N ARG A 10 -4.40 1.19 22.40
CA ARG A 10 -5.29 0.37 21.58
C ARG A 10 -6.65 0.14 22.21
N ALA A 11 -6.72 -0.14 23.51
CA ALA A 11 -7.99 -0.31 24.21
C ALA A 11 -8.84 0.98 24.14
N ASP A 12 -8.20 2.14 24.31
CA ASP A 12 -8.86 3.44 24.14
C ASP A 12 -9.28 3.70 22.68
N LEU A 13 -8.43 3.35 21.71
CA LEU A 13 -8.75 3.42 20.29
C LEU A 13 -9.99 2.59 19.95
N LEU A 14 -10.01 1.32 20.36
CA LEU A 14 -11.14 0.42 20.13
C LEU A 14 -12.41 0.95 20.80
N ARG A 15 -12.31 1.45 22.03
CA ARG A 15 -13.44 2.06 22.73
C ARG A 15 -14.03 3.25 21.96
N ARG A 16 -13.18 4.17 21.48
CA ARG A 16 -13.61 5.33 20.70
C ARG A 16 -14.27 4.95 19.38
N ILE A 17 -13.84 3.85 18.76
CA ILE A 17 -14.48 3.29 17.55
C ILE A 17 -15.84 2.72 17.91
N LEU A 18 -15.93 1.89 18.96
CA LEU A 18 -17.18 1.26 19.41
C LEU A 18 -18.26 2.28 19.75
N GLU A 19 -17.90 3.40 20.39
CA GLU A 19 -18.83 4.48 20.73
C GLU A 19 -19.48 5.15 19.51
N GLU A 20 -18.84 5.08 18.34
CA GLU A 20 -19.35 5.67 17.10
C GLU A 20 -20.18 4.71 16.26
N ILE A 21 -20.09 3.40 16.49
CA ILE A 21 -20.77 2.39 15.66
C ILE A 21 -22.23 2.24 16.11
N PRO A 22 -23.21 2.55 15.25
CA PRO A 22 -24.62 2.33 15.57
C PRO A 22 -24.92 0.84 15.83
N PRO A 23 -25.73 0.51 16.87
CA PRO A 23 -26.07 -0.89 17.19
C PRO A 23 -26.76 -1.64 16.06
N ASP A 24 -27.51 -0.94 15.20
CA ASP A 24 -28.24 -1.55 14.08
C ASP A 24 -27.33 -2.08 12.97
N LEU A 25 -26.05 -1.66 12.90
CA LEU A 25 -25.06 -2.26 12.01
C LEU A 25 -24.67 -3.69 12.43
N MET A 26 -24.91 -4.07 13.69
CA MET A 26 -24.52 -5.39 14.23
C MET A 26 -23.04 -5.69 14.00
N LEU A 27 -22.17 -4.95 14.70
CA LEU A 27 -20.72 -5.17 14.68
C LEU A 27 -20.38 -6.63 15.01
N THR A 28 -19.57 -7.26 14.17
CA THR A 28 -19.07 -8.62 14.42
C THR A 28 -17.62 -8.62 14.86
N ASN A 29 -16.77 -7.81 14.23
CA ASN A 29 -15.35 -7.78 14.56
C ASN A 29 -14.66 -6.45 14.14
N ILE A 30 -13.51 -6.17 14.74
CA ILE A 30 -12.61 -5.07 14.34
C ILE A 30 -11.20 -5.67 14.18
N GLU A 31 -10.65 -5.56 12.99
CA GLU A 31 -9.33 -6.09 12.62
C GLU A 31 -8.40 -4.97 12.16
N PHE A 32 -7.10 -5.13 12.38
CA PHE A 32 -6.08 -4.21 11.85
C PHE A 32 -5.46 -4.87 10.63
N GLU A 33 -5.63 -4.30 9.44
CA GLU A 33 -5.16 -4.87 8.18
C GLU A 33 -4.29 -3.88 7.42
N GLY A 34 -2.97 -4.03 7.55
CA GLY A 34 -1.99 -3.08 7.05
C GLY A 34 -2.21 -1.72 7.71
N PRO A 35 -2.27 -0.62 6.94
CA PRO A 35 -2.52 0.71 7.50
C PRO A 35 -3.98 0.98 7.85
N GLU A 36 -4.90 0.03 7.59
CA GLU A 36 -6.35 0.23 7.76
C GLU A 36 -6.88 -0.48 9.01
N ILE A 37 -7.87 0.14 9.66
CA ILE A 37 -8.72 -0.51 10.67
C ILE A 37 -10.01 -0.94 9.97
N VAL A 38 -10.23 -2.25 9.92
CA VAL A 38 -11.36 -2.87 9.22
C VAL A 38 -12.45 -3.21 10.24
N ILE A 39 -13.64 -2.65 10.02
CA ILE A 39 -14.82 -2.87 10.85
C ILE A 39 -15.78 -3.79 10.10
N TYR A 40 -16.02 -4.98 10.66
CA TYR A 40 -16.91 -5.99 10.10
C TYR A 40 -18.33 -5.86 10.67
N VAL A 41 -19.33 -5.80 9.79
CA VAL A 41 -20.73 -5.62 10.18
C VAL A 41 -21.61 -6.72 9.57
N ARG A 42 -22.58 -7.22 10.34
CA ARG A 42 -23.52 -8.25 9.88
C ARG A 42 -24.75 -7.63 9.19
N ASN A 43 -25.27 -6.51 9.67
CA ASN A 43 -26.39 -5.84 9.01
C ASN A 43 -25.89 -4.87 7.93
N ARG A 44 -25.44 -5.42 6.80
CA ARG A 44 -24.91 -4.63 5.69
C ARG A 44 -25.90 -3.59 5.15
N LYS A 45 -27.21 -3.84 5.16
CA LYS A 45 -28.22 -2.91 4.63
C LYS A 45 -28.29 -1.61 5.44
N ALA A 46 -27.98 -1.66 6.73
CA ALA A 46 -27.95 -0.47 7.58
C ALA A 46 -26.80 0.50 7.21
N ILE A 47 -25.76 0.05 6.48
CA ILE A 47 -24.69 0.93 5.98
C ILE A 47 -25.24 2.09 5.14
N ALA A 48 -26.31 1.86 4.37
CA ALA A 48 -26.95 2.88 3.55
C ALA A 48 -27.51 4.06 4.36
N LYS A 49 -27.79 3.87 5.65
CA LYS A 49 -28.25 4.94 6.56
C LYS A 49 -27.10 5.80 7.11
N TYR A 50 -25.87 5.28 7.12
CA TYR A 50 -24.72 5.89 7.78
C TYR A 50 -23.53 6.04 6.83
N LEU A 51 -23.75 6.64 5.67
CA LEU A 51 -22.75 6.73 4.60
C LEU A 51 -21.50 7.55 5.00
N ASP A 52 -21.65 8.50 5.93
CA ASP A 52 -20.56 9.32 6.47
C ASP A 52 -19.87 8.67 7.70
N LEU A 53 -20.32 7.52 8.18
CA LEU A 53 -19.80 6.88 9.40
C LEU A 53 -18.28 6.70 9.35
N VAL A 54 -17.78 6.10 8.26
CA VAL A 54 -16.34 5.85 8.07
C VAL A 54 -15.53 7.14 8.19
N LYS A 55 -16.02 8.22 7.56
CA LYS A 55 -15.37 9.53 7.57
C LYS A 55 -15.35 10.13 8.98
N ASN A 56 -16.43 9.98 9.74
CA ASN A 56 -16.55 10.50 11.09
C ASN A 56 -15.62 9.74 12.06
N ILE A 57 -15.64 8.40 12.02
CA ILE A 57 -14.74 7.57 12.82
C ILE A 57 -13.29 7.91 12.49
N ALA A 58 -12.90 7.89 11.20
CA ALA A 58 -11.54 8.16 10.77
C ALA A 58 -11.03 9.53 11.26
N LYS A 59 -11.87 10.57 11.23
CA LYS A 59 -11.55 11.89 11.81
C LYS A 59 -11.35 11.86 13.32
N LYS A 60 -12.21 11.15 14.05
CA LYS A 60 -12.17 11.04 15.52
C LYS A 60 -10.91 10.30 15.99
N VAL A 61 -10.57 9.19 15.32
CA VAL A 61 -9.43 8.36 15.72
C VAL A 61 -8.11 8.71 15.03
N ARG A 62 -8.15 9.56 13.99
CA ARG A 62 -6.98 9.96 13.17
C ARG A 62 -6.22 8.78 12.57
N LYS A 63 -6.97 7.72 12.24
CA LYS A 63 -6.52 6.47 11.62
C LYS A 63 -7.46 6.15 10.46
N ARG A 64 -6.97 5.39 9.50
CA ARG A 64 -7.77 4.98 8.34
C ARG A 64 -8.73 3.87 8.76
N VAL A 65 -9.99 4.00 8.36
CA VAL A 65 -11.06 3.06 8.73
C VAL A 65 -11.76 2.61 7.46
N VAL A 66 -12.12 1.32 7.41
CA VAL A 66 -12.86 0.72 6.30
C VAL A 66 -13.97 -0.15 6.85
N LEU A 67 -15.15 -0.10 6.22
CA LEU A 67 -16.25 -1.02 6.50
C LEU A 67 -16.16 -2.23 5.57
N ARG A 68 -16.42 -3.42 6.13
CA ARG A 68 -16.65 -4.65 5.38
C ARG A 68 -17.89 -5.37 5.91
N ALA A 69 -18.56 -6.08 5.03
CA ALA A 69 -19.61 -6.99 5.45
C ALA A 69 -18.99 -8.30 5.95
N ASP A 70 -19.58 -8.86 7.00
CA ASP A 70 -19.27 -10.19 7.48
C ASP A 70 -19.39 -11.21 6.33
N PRO A 71 -18.47 -12.20 6.19
CA PRO A 71 -18.49 -13.17 5.10
C PRO A 71 -19.85 -13.87 4.92
N ASP A 72 -20.55 -14.16 6.01
CA ASP A 72 -21.81 -14.91 6.00
C ASP A 72 -22.98 -14.14 5.37
N VAL A 73 -22.86 -12.81 5.29
CA VAL A 73 -23.93 -11.94 4.78
C VAL A 73 -23.62 -11.38 3.39
N ARG A 74 -22.61 -11.90 2.67
CA ARG A 74 -22.30 -11.46 1.30
C ARG A 74 -23.20 -12.16 0.30
N LEU A 75 -23.62 -11.45 -0.76
CA LEU A 75 -24.36 -12.11 -1.84
C LEU A 75 -23.44 -13.08 -2.59
N PRO A 76 -23.99 -14.16 -3.18
CA PRO A 76 -23.28 -14.94 -4.18
C PRO A 76 -22.72 -14.03 -5.29
N PRO A 77 -21.50 -14.28 -5.82
CA PRO A 77 -20.87 -13.44 -6.84
C PRO A 77 -21.75 -13.12 -8.06
N GLU A 78 -22.52 -14.09 -8.56
CA GLU A 78 -23.40 -13.90 -9.72
C GLU A 78 -24.55 -12.91 -9.45
N GLU A 79 -25.14 -12.97 -8.25
CA GLU A 79 -26.18 -12.03 -7.83
C GLU A 79 -25.60 -10.65 -7.53
N ALA A 80 -24.44 -10.61 -6.86
CA ALA A 80 -23.70 -9.38 -6.59
C ALA A 80 -23.34 -8.65 -7.88
N LYS A 81 -22.89 -9.38 -8.90
CA LYS A 81 -22.53 -8.84 -10.22
C LYS A 81 -23.70 -8.13 -10.88
N LYS A 82 -24.89 -8.75 -10.88
CA LYS A 82 -26.12 -8.14 -11.44
C LYS A 82 -26.46 -6.83 -10.73
N LYS A 83 -26.48 -6.84 -9.40
CA LYS A 83 -26.72 -5.64 -8.60
C LYS A 83 -25.68 -4.53 -8.84
N ILE A 84 -24.40 -4.88 -8.94
CA ILE A 84 -23.34 -3.91 -9.22
C ILE A 84 -23.60 -3.20 -10.56
N LEU A 85 -23.96 -3.95 -11.59
CA LEU A 85 -24.28 -3.40 -12.91
C LEU A 85 -25.55 -2.54 -12.93
N GLU A 86 -26.50 -2.80 -12.03
CA GLU A 86 -27.70 -1.96 -11.84
C GLU A 86 -27.39 -0.65 -11.11
N ILE A 87 -26.49 -0.70 -10.12
CA ILE A 87 -26.16 0.45 -9.26
C ILE A 87 -25.17 1.40 -9.95
N VAL A 88 -24.15 0.86 -10.62
CA VAL A 88 -23.09 1.67 -11.22
C VAL A 88 -23.64 2.43 -12.43
N PRO A 89 -23.39 3.75 -12.55
CA PRO A 89 -23.80 4.53 -13.72
C PRO A 89 -23.31 3.93 -15.04
N LYS A 90 -24.17 3.85 -16.06
CA LYS A 90 -23.83 3.25 -17.36
C LYS A 90 -22.66 3.95 -18.07
N ASP A 91 -22.50 5.25 -17.84
CA ASP A 91 -21.41 6.07 -18.37
C ASP A 91 -20.05 5.83 -17.69
N ALA A 92 -20.01 5.00 -16.64
CA ALA A 92 -18.77 4.48 -16.07
C ALA A 92 -18.03 3.55 -17.03
N GLY A 93 -18.73 2.94 -17.99
CA GLY A 93 -18.15 2.00 -18.96
C GLY A 93 -17.57 0.76 -18.27
N VAL A 94 -18.36 0.10 -17.42
CA VAL A 94 -17.95 -1.12 -16.72
C VAL A 94 -17.81 -2.26 -17.73
N ASP A 95 -16.66 -2.93 -17.72
CA ASP A 95 -16.46 -4.18 -18.46
C ASP A 95 -17.13 -5.34 -17.69
N PRO A 96 -18.18 -5.97 -18.23
CA PRO A 96 -18.86 -7.08 -17.55
C PRO A 96 -17.96 -8.30 -17.31
N ASN A 97 -16.89 -8.47 -18.09
CA ASN A 97 -15.89 -9.53 -17.92
C ASN A 97 -14.74 -9.12 -16.98
N GLY A 98 -14.69 -7.84 -16.60
CA GLY A 98 -13.71 -7.25 -15.71
C GLY A 98 -14.14 -7.18 -14.25
N ILE A 99 -15.18 -7.91 -13.85
CA ILE A 99 -15.66 -8.01 -12.46
C ILE A 99 -15.12 -9.29 -11.83
N VAL A 100 -14.25 -9.16 -10.83
CA VAL A 100 -13.56 -10.29 -10.19
C VAL A 100 -13.69 -10.18 -8.68
N PHE A 101 -14.04 -11.28 -8.02
CA PHE A 101 -14.30 -11.30 -6.57
C PHE A 101 -13.13 -11.91 -5.81
N ASP A 102 -12.74 -11.24 -4.72
CA ASP A 102 -11.81 -11.75 -3.72
C ASP A 102 -12.59 -12.15 -2.46
N HIS A 103 -12.91 -13.44 -2.35
CA HIS A 103 -13.72 -13.97 -1.25
C HIS A 103 -13.08 -13.75 0.12
N THR A 104 -11.75 -13.81 0.20
CA THR A 104 -11.03 -13.70 1.47
C THR A 104 -11.07 -12.26 1.98
N LEU A 105 -10.79 -11.27 1.13
CA LEU A 105 -10.87 -9.85 1.51
C LEU A 105 -12.30 -9.29 1.52
N GLY A 106 -13.25 -9.96 0.85
CA GLY A 106 -14.61 -9.44 0.69
C GLY A 106 -14.68 -8.27 -0.28
N GLU A 107 -13.78 -8.24 -1.25
CA GLU A 107 -13.63 -7.17 -2.22
C GLU A 107 -14.06 -7.62 -3.61
N VAL A 108 -14.57 -6.69 -4.41
CA VAL A 108 -14.89 -6.91 -5.81
C VAL A 108 -14.15 -5.91 -6.67
N TRP A 109 -13.27 -6.41 -7.53
CA TRP A 109 -12.54 -5.61 -8.48
C TRP A 109 -13.41 -5.34 -9.69
N ILE A 110 -13.58 -4.07 -10.04
CA ILE A 110 -14.48 -3.67 -11.13
C ILE A 110 -13.68 -2.85 -12.14
N LYS A 111 -13.39 -3.43 -13.31
CA LYS A 111 -12.80 -2.68 -14.44
C LYS A 111 -13.83 -1.76 -15.07
N ALA A 112 -13.48 -0.47 -15.19
CA ALA A 112 -14.33 0.53 -15.81
C ALA A 112 -13.51 1.65 -16.45
N GLU A 113 -14.00 2.25 -17.53
CA GLU A 113 -13.35 3.39 -18.19
C GLU A 113 -13.19 4.59 -17.25
N LYS A 114 -14.23 4.85 -16.45
CA LYS A 114 -14.28 5.94 -15.46
C LYS A 114 -14.45 5.38 -14.04
N PRO A 115 -13.37 4.87 -13.41
CA PRO A 115 -13.44 4.21 -12.10
C PRO A 115 -13.93 5.14 -10.97
N GLY A 116 -13.73 6.45 -11.09
CA GLY A 116 -14.20 7.43 -10.10
C GLY A 116 -15.72 7.45 -9.90
N LEU A 117 -16.50 7.04 -10.92
CA LEU A 117 -17.96 6.94 -10.82
C LEU A 117 -18.41 5.76 -9.96
N ILE A 118 -17.58 4.73 -9.77
CA ILE A 118 -17.88 3.59 -8.90
C ILE A 118 -17.68 3.98 -7.42
N VAL A 119 -16.72 4.87 -7.14
CA VAL A 119 -16.55 5.42 -5.78
C VAL A 119 -17.70 6.39 -5.49
N GLY A 120 -18.00 7.28 -6.43
CA GLY A 120 -18.98 8.35 -6.28
C GLY A 120 -18.46 9.49 -5.38
N ARG A 121 -19.19 10.60 -5.35
CA ARG A 121 -18.85 11.73 -4.47
C ARG A 121 -18.93 11.27 -3.00
N GLY A 122 -17.86 11.52 -2.25
CA GLY A 122 -17.79 11.14 -0.83
C GLY A 122 -17.86 9.64 -0.56
N SER A 123 -17.52 8.77 -1.54
CA SER A 123 -17.63 7.31 -1.43
C SER A 123 -19.07 6.77 -1.34
N TYR A 124 -20.08 7.58 -1.71
CA TYR A 124 -21.49 7.21 -1.65
C TYR A 124 -21.80 5.89 -2.39
N ILE A 125 -21.39 5.80 -3.67
CA ILE A 125 -21.71 4.64 -4.51
C ILE A 125 -20.99 3.40 -3.99
N ARG A 126 -19.73 3.55 -3.56
CA ARG A 126 -18.96 2.47 -2.92
C ARG A 126 -19.69 1.89 -1.70
N HIS A 127 -20.14 2.74 -0.78
CA HIS A 127 -20.85 2.29 0.43
C HIS A 127 -22.24 1.72 0.10
N TYR A 128 -22.91 2.25 -0.93
CA TYR A 128 -24.20 1.73 -1.37
C TYR A 128 -24.07 0.34 -2.02
N ILE A 129 -23.06 0.10 -2.87
CA ILE A 129 -22.74 -1.23 -3.40
C ILE A 129 -22.45 -2.20 -2.25
N LEU A 130 -21.65 -1.79 -1.26
CA LEU A 130 -21.35 -2.60 -0.09
C LEU A 130 -22.63 -2.97 0.70
N ALA A 131 -23.55 -2.01 0.87
CA ALA A 131 -24.81 -2.24 1.57
C ALA A 131 -25.71 -3.24 0.83
N GLU A 132 -25.79 -3.12 -0.50
CA GLU A 132 -26.68 -3.92 -1.33
C GLU A 132 -26.16 -5.34 -1.62
N THR A 133 -24.83 -5.50 -1.69
CA THR A 133 -24.18 -6.73 -2.15
C THR A 133 -23.33 -7.43 -1.08
N GLY A 134 -22.87 -6.70 -0.07
CA GLY A 134 -21.89 -7.18 0.91
C GLY A 134 -20.45 -7.20 0.40
N TRP A 135 -20.21 -6.79 -0.85
CA TRP A 135 -18.88 -6.73 -1.45
C TRP A 135 -18.38 -5.29 -1.52
N ARG A 136 -17.15 -5.05 -1.07
CA ARG A 136 -16.53 -3.73 -1.16
C ARG A 136 -15.96 -3.52 -2.57
N PRO A 137 -16.42 -2.51 -3.33
CA PRO A 137 -15.94 -2.31 -4.69
C PRO A 137 -14.57 -1.60 -4.73
N GLU A 138 -13.63 -2.24 -5.43
CA GLU A 138 -12.28 -1.75 -5.71
C GLU A 138 -12.12 -1.46 -7.21
N PRO A 139 -12.37 -0.21 -7.63
CA PRO A 139 -12.42 0.13 -9.03
C PRO A 139 -11.04 0.07 -9.70
N GLN A 140 -10.99 -0.50 -10.89
CA GLN A 140 -9.82 -0.61 -11.74
C GLN A 140 -10.08 0.16 -13.03
N ARG A 141 -9.10 0.90 -13.52
CA ARG A 141 -9.26 1.61 -14.81
C ARG A 141 -9.19 0.59 -15.95
N ALA A 142 -10.22 0.53 -16.78
CA ALA A 142 -10.16 -0.21 -18.03
C ALA A 142 -9.12 0.45 -18.95
N SER A 143 -8.22 -0.36 -19.48
CA SER A 143 -7.18 0.10 -20.41
C SER A 143 -7.56 -0.35 -21.82
N PRO A 144 -7.45 0.53 -22.84
CA PRO A 144 -7.60 0.12 -24.24
C PRO A 144 -6.59 -0.96 -24.65
N LEU A 145 -5.44 -1.00 -23.96
CA LEU A 145 -4.41 -2.02 -24.15
C LEU A 145 -4.34 -2.92 -22.92
N GLU A 146 -4.64 -4.20 -23.08
CA GLU A 146 -4.49 -5.16 -22.01
C GLU A 146 -3.01 -5.42 -21.70
N SER A 147 -2.62 -5.19 -20.44
CA SER A 147 -1.29 -5.54 -19.95
C SER A 147 -1.28 -6.96 -19.39
N LYS A 148 -0.46 -7.83 -19.99
CA LYS A 148 -0.19 -9.19 -19.48
C LYS A 148 0.34 -9.15 -18.04
N VAL A 149 1.13 -8.14 -17.69
CA VAL A 149 1.73 -8.02 -16.36
C VAL A 149 0.69 -7.68 -15.30
N LEU A 150 -0.26 -6.79 -15.61
CA LEU A 150 -1.39 -6.55 -14.70
C LEU A 150 -2.17 -7.82 -14.43
N LYS A 151 -2.44 -8.62 -15.46
CA LYS A 151 -3.11 -9.91 -15.29
C LYS A 151 -2.33 -10.82 -14.35
N VAL A 152 -1.01 -10.94 -14.51
CA VAL A 152 -0.15 -11.73 -13.61
C VAL A 152 -0.21 -11.23 -12.17
N VAL A 153 -0.07 -9.92 -11.93
CA VAL A 153 -0.14 -9.33 -10.58
C VAL A 153 -1.49 -9.63 -9.93
N MET A 154 -2.57 -9.39 -10.66
CA MET A 154 -3.95 -9.56 -10.19
C MET A 154 -4.24 -11.03 -9.90
N THR A 155 -3.86 -11.94 -10.80
CA THR A 155 -4.00 -13.40 -10.59
C THR A 155 -3.18 -13.89 -9.40
N ASN A 156 -1.95 -13.41 -9.22
CA ASN A 156 -1.12 -13.79 -8.08
C ASN A 156 -1.74 -13.34 -6.75
N LEU A 157 -2.25 -12.10 -6.67
CA LEU A 157 -2.92 -11.58 -5.48
C LEU A 157 -4.18 -12.38 -5.13
N LEU A 158 -5.03 -12.68 -6.11
CA LEU A 158 -6.26 -13.46 -5.91
C LEU A 158 -5.96 -14.89 -5.46
N ASN A 159 -5.01 -15.56 -6.13
CA ASN A 159 -4.63 -16.94 -5.80
C ASN A 159 -3.98 -17.06 -4.42
N GLN A 160 -3.43 -15.97 -3.88
CA GLN A 160 -2.73 -15.94 -2.60
C GLN A 160 -3.45 -15.05 -1.58
N SER A 161 -4.76 -14.86 -1.72
CA SER A 161 -5.49 -13.91 -0.88
C SER A 161 -5.47 -14.29 0.61
N ASP A 162 -5.51 -15.58 0.94
CA ASP A 162 -5.37 -16.05 2.34
C ASP A 162 -4.00 -15.71 2.94
N TYR A 163 -2.94 -15.83 2.16
CA TYR A 163 -1.61 -15.40 2.57
C TYR A 163 -1.58 -13.88 2.76
N ARG A 164 -2.15 -13.14 1.80
CA ARG A 164 -2.20 -11.69 1.81
C ARG A 164 -2.97 -11.14 3.02
N LEU A 165 -4.11 -11.73 3.37
CA LEU A 165 -4.89 -11.35 4.55
C LEU A 165 -4.09 -11.54 5.85
N LYS A 166 -3.41 -12.70 5.99
CA LYS A 166 -2.54 -12.95 7.16
C LYS A 166 -1.38 -11.95 7.24
N PHE A 167 -0.76 -11.64 6.10
CA PHE A 167 0.26 -10.61 5.99
C PHE A 167 -0.28 -9.25 6.43
N LEU A 168 -1.42 -8.81 5.88
CA LEU A 168 -2.02 -7.52 6.23
C LEU A 168 -2.32 -7.46 7.73
N ARG A 169 -2.87 -8.52 8.32
CA ARG A 169 -3.12 -8.56 9.78
C ARG A 169 -1.85 -8.44 10.60
N MET A 170 -0.81 -9.18 10.24
CA MET A 170 0.49 -9.06 10.91
C MET A 170 1.05 -7.63 10.82
N ILE A 171 0.95 -6.98 9.67
CA ILE A 171 1.40 -5.61 9.50
C ILE A 171 0.52 -4.62 10.26
N GLY A 172 -0.80 -4.83 10.29
CA GLY A 172 -1.73 -4.02 11.06
C GLY A 172 -1.41 -3.99 12.54
N GLU A 173 -1.13 -5.16 13.13
CA GLU A 173 -0.68 -5.28 14.52
C GLU A 173 0.66 -4.54 14.76
N ARG A 174 1.60 -4.61 13.81
CA ARG A 174 2.89 -3.91 13.92
C ARG A 174 2.75 -2.40 13.83
N ILE A 175 1.90 -1.87 12.94
CA ILE A 175 1.70 -0.42 12.74
C ILE A 175 0.99 0.20 13.93
N HIS A 176 0.03 -0.54 14.53
CA HIS A 176 -0.84 -0.02 15.58
C HIS A 176 -0.39 -0.39 17.00
N ARG A 177 0.84 -0.91 17.18
CA ARG A 177 1.44 -1.12 18.50
C ARG A 177 1.64 0.20 19.24
N ASP A 178 1.58 0.16 20.57
CA ASP A 178 1.89 1.31 21.42
C ASP A 178 3.35 1.79 21.22
N VAL A 179 3.57 3.10 21.20
CA VAL A 179 4.90 3.71 21.21
C VAL A 179 5.49 3.65 22.61
N ILE A 180 6.68 3.07 22.77
CA ILE A 180 7.34 2.85 24.07
C ILE A 180 8.20 4.06 24.46
N PHE A 181 8.95 4.60 23.51
CA PHE A 181 9.94 5.65 23.66
C PHE A 181 9.38 6.98 23.19
N LYS A 182 9.03 7.85 24.15
CA LYS A 182 8.48 9.18 23.87
C LYS A 182 9.52 10.19 23.35
N ASN A 183 10.80 10.01 23.68
CA ASN A 183 11.90 10.84 23.20
C ASN A 183 12.50 10.21 21.95
N ASN A 184 12.33 10.87 20.82
CA ASN A 184 12.67 10.32 19.52
C ASN A 184 13.82 11.11 18.88
N TYR A 185 14.89 10.42 18.48
CA TYR A 185 15.82 10.96 17.49
C TYR A 185 15.30 10.63 16.10
N VAL A 186 15.79 11.34 15.10
CA VAL A 186 15.65 10.92 13.70
C VAL A 186 17.05 10.86 13.11
N ARG A 187 17.40 9.72 12.53
CA ARG A 187 18.66 9.50 11.82
C ARG A 187 18.36 9.11 10.39
N VAL A 188 19.14 9.66 9.46
CA VAL A 188 19.14 9.29 8.05
C VAL A 188 20.50 8.72 7.72
N THR A 189 20.53 7.48 7.24
CA THR A 189 21.73 6.76 6.85
C THR A 189 21.69 6.52 5.35
N ALA A 190 22.67 7.07 4.63
CA ALA A 190 22.86 6.84 3.21
C ALA A 190 23.44 5.45 2.97
N LEU A 191 22.73 4.60 2.20
CA LEU A 191 23.18 3.25 1.85
C LEU A 191 23.64 3.14 0.38
N GLY A 192 23.21 4.07 -0.47
CA GLY A 192 23.60 4.15 -1.88
C GLY A 192 22.91 5.34 -2.58
N GLY A 193 23.47 5.80 -3.70
CA GLY A 193 22.94 6.96 -4.44
C GLY A 193 23.37 8.33 -3.90
N PHE A 194 24.40 8.38 -3.04
CA PHE A 194 24.96 9.63 -2.51
C PHE A 194 26.31 9.89 -3.16
N MET A 195 26.47 11.06 -3.80
CA MET A 195 27.62 11.40 -4.65
C MET A 195 27.80 10.47 -5.86
N GLU A 196 26.73 9.80 -6.29
CA GLU A 196 26.69 8.91 -7.46
C GLU A 196 25.26 8.83 -8.02
N VAL A 197 25.10 8.25 -9.21
CA VAL A 197 23.79 7.85 -9.76
C VAL A 197 23.75 6.32 -9.81
N GLY A 198 22.62 5.75 -9.38
CA GLY A 198 22.45 4.30 -9.24
C GLY A 198 22.29 3.89 -7.78
N ARG A 199 21.66 2.72 -7.57
CA ARG A 199 21.53 2.05 -6.25
C ARG A 199 21.00 2.93 -5.12
N SER A 200 20.05 3.81 -5.41
CA SER A 200 19.42 4.69 -4.43
C SER A 200 18.83 3.88 -3.26
N ALA A 201 19.26 4.20 -2.05
CA ALA A 201 18.77 3.58 -0.82
C ALA A 201 19.08 4.44 0.40
N ILE A 202 18.06 4.75 1.18
CA ILE A 202 18.13 5.58 2.39
C ILE A 202 17.44 4.88 3.54
N LEU A 203 18.14 4.68 4.66
CA LEU A 203 17.53 4.20 5.89
C LEU A 203 17.17 5.37 6.79
N VAL A 204 15.89 5.51 7.10
CA VAL A 204 15.36 6.47 8.08
C VAL A 204 15.04 5.72 9.36
N GLU A 205 15.68 6.11 10.45
CA GLU A 205 15.55 5.45 11.74
C GLU A 205 15.08 6.42 12.81
N THR A 206 14.12 5.97 13.59
CA THR A 206 13.74 6.57 14.86
C THR A 206 14.17 5.64 15.97
N ARG A 207 13.80 5.96 17.21
CA ARG A 207 14.01 5.05 18.34
C ARG A 207 13.05 3.86 18.33
N GLU A 208 11.94 3.97 17.59
CA GLU A 208 10.86 2.98 17.50
C GLU A 208 10.80 2.22 16.19
N SER A 209 11.19 2.89 15.11
CA SER A 209 10.89 2.43 13.76
C SER A 209 12.07 2.55 12.83
N ARG A 210 12.12 1.66 11.84
CA ARG A 210 13.08 1.73 10.73
C ARG A 210 12.35 1.62 9.41
N VAL A 211 12.60 2.57 8.52
CA VAL A 211 11.98 2.64 7.21
C VAL A 211 13.05 2.83 6.16
N LEU A 212 13.04 1.98 5.14
CA LEU A 212 13.93 2.08 3.99
C LEU A 212 13.21 2.84 2.87
N VAL A 213 13.85 3.86 2.31
CA VAL A 213 13.34 4.64 1.19
C VAL A 213 14.21 4.36 -0.04
N ASP A 214 13.57 3.79 -1.07
CA ASP A 214 14.18 3.15 -2.23
C ASP A 214 15.17 2.02 -1.90
N PHE A 215 15.34 1.11 -2.86
CA PHE A 215 16.34 0.05 -2.79
C PHE A 215 16.71 -0.44 -4.20
N GLY A 216 17.54 0.35 -4.86
CA GLY A 216 17.88 0.18 -6.26
C GLY A 216 19.10 -0.66 -6.59
N ILE A 217 19.34 -0.83 -7.90
CA ILE A 217 20.57 -1.40 -8.47
C ILE A 217 21.26 -0.38 -9.38
N ASN A 218 22.58 -0.27 -9.32
CA ASN A 218 23.35 0.46 -10.32
C ASN A 218 23.67 -0.45 -11.51
N VAL A 219 22.86 -0.33 -12.57
CA VAL A 219 23.03 -1.11 -13.81
C VAL A 219 24.33 -0.77 -14.57
N GLY A 220 24.90 0.43 -14.34
CA GLY A 220 26.14 0.88 -14.97
C GLY A 220 27.41 0.31 -14.33
N ALA A 221 27.30 -0.33 -13.16
CA ALA A 221 28.43 -0.93 -12.45
C ALA A 221 28.94 -2.25 -13.07
N GLY A 222 28.26 -2.77 -14.11
CA GLY A 222 28.64 -4.02 -14.76
C GLY A 222 28.63 -5.20 -13.78
N SER A 223 29.76 -5.91 -13.68
CA SER A 223 29.92 -7.05 -12.76
C SER A 223 30.52 -6.66 -11.39
N ASP A 224 30.73 -5.37 -11.12
CA ASP A 224 31.21 -4.90 -9.83
C ASP A 224 30.05 -4.79 -8.83
N TYR A 225 29.80 -5.86 -8.08
CA TYR A 225 28.71 -5.93 -7.12
C TYR A 225 28.84 -4.93 -5.96
N ASN A 226 30.07 -4.55 -5.58
CA ASN A 226 30.31 -3.58 -4.52
C ASN A 226 29.90 -2.16 -4.94
N ARG A 227 29.83 -1.90 -6.25
CA ARG A 227 29.30 -0.66 -6.83
C ARG A 227 27.86 -0.80 -7.31
N ALA A 228 27.43 -2.01 -7.65
CA ALA A 228 26.08 -2.28 -8.14
C ALA A 228 25.02 -2.18 -7.03
N TYR A 229 25.36 -2.58 -5.80
CA TYR A 229 24.39 -2.74 -4.70
C TYR A 229 24.57 -1.69 -3.60
N PRO A 230 23.48 -1.30 -2.90
CA PRO A 230 23.57 -0.52 -1.68
C PRO A 230 24.25 -1.31 -0.56
N PHE A 231 24.84 -0.60 0.39
CA PHE A 231 25.41 -1.19 1.60
C PHE A 231 24.30 -1.75 2.49
N ILE A 232 24.28 -3.07 2.64
CA ILE A 232 23.32 -3.79 3.50
C ILE A 232 23.97 -4.54 4.65
N ASP A 233 25.29 -4.56 4.68
CA ASP A 233 26.18 -5.18 5.65
C ASP A 233 26.52 -4.24 6.81
N ILE A 234 25.57 -3.39 7.21
CA ILE A 234 25.70 -2.47 8.33
C ILE A 234 24.85 -2.93 9.51
N ASP A 235 25.34 -2.70 10.74
CA ASP A 235 24.65 -3.12 11.97
C ASP A 235 23.25 -2.50 12.13
N GLN A 236 23.05 -1.31 11.56
CA GLN A 236 21.79 -0.56 11.62
C GLN A 236 20.70 -1.19 10.73
N LEU A 237 21.06 -1.97 9.70
CA LEU A 237 20.08 -2.58 8.81
C LEU A 237 19.87 -4.06 9.14
N ARG A 238 19.02 -4.32 10.13
CA ARG A 238 18.51 -5.68 10.40
C ARG A 238 17.13 -5.83 9.75
N LEU A 239 17.02 -6.69 8.75
CA LEU A 239 15.77 -6.88 7.98
C LEU A 239 14.57 -7.30 8.84
N SER A 240 14.80 -7.97 9.97
CA SER A 240 13.74 -8.32 10.92
C SER A 240 13.15 -7.12 11.68
N GLU A 241 13.90 -6.02 11.76
CA GLU A 241 13.54 -4.78 12.45
C GLU A 241 13.07 -3.69 11.50
N LEU A 242 13.08 -3.96 10.19
CA LEU A 242 12.59 -3.03 9.19
C LEU A 242 11.05 -3.04 9.20
N ASP A 243 10.44 -1.90 9.52
CA ASP A 243 8.99 -1.75 9.56
C ASP A 243 8.38 -1.62 8.18
N ALA A 244 9.08 -0.93 7.26
CA ALA A 244 8.59 -0.67 5.92
C ALA A 244 9.70 -0.38 4.90
N VAL A 245 9.41 -0.66 3.63
CA VAL A 245 10.14 -0.15 2.47
C VAL A 245 9.20 0.79 1.72
N ILE A 246 9.66 1.96 1.31
CA ILE A 246 8.88 2.95 0.55
C ILE A 246 9.60 3.24 -0.74
N ILE A 247 8.91 3.14 -1.87
CA ILE A 247 9.49 3.36 -3.20
C ILE A 247 8.93 4.64 -3.80
N SER A 248 9.83 5.50 -4.28
CA SER A 248 9.50 6.73 -4.97
C SER A 248 8.92 6.46 -6.37
N HIS A 249 9.59 5.65 -7.19
CA HIS A 249 9.19 5.36 -8.55
C HIS A 249 9.81 4.08 -9.10
N ALA A 250 9.42 3.67 -10.31
CA ALA A 250 9.68 2.35 -10.85
C ALA A 250 11.00 2.17 -11.65
N HIS A 251 11.94 3.12 -11.61
CA HIS A 251 13.24 2.88 -12.26
C HIS A 251 14.10 1.90 -11.45
N LEU A 252 14.91 1.09 -12.15
CA LEU A 252 15.70 0.01 -11.56
C LEU A 252 16.70 0.50 -10.51
N ASP A 253 17.25 1.68 -10.67
CA ASP A 253 18.11 2.34 -9.69
C ASP A 253 17.40 2.80 -8.41
N HIS A 254 16.08 2.56 -8.30
CA HIS A 254 15.27 2.78 -7.10
C HIS A 254 14.53 1.52 -6.62
N ILE A 255 14.29 0.53 -7.48
CA ILE A 255 13.53 -0.71 -7.14
C ILE A 255 14.29 -2.01 -7.31
N GLY A 256 15.40 -1.97 -8.04
CA GLY A 256 15.99 -3.13 -8.69
C GLY A 256 16.50 -4.20 -7.72
N LEU A 257 16.65 -3.90 -6.43
CA LEU A 257 17.04 -4.88 -5.43
C LEU A 257 15.95 -5.15 -4.38
N VAL A 258 14.77 -4.56 -4.48
CA VAL A 258 13.67 -4.84 -3.52
C VAL A 258 13.41 -6.34 -3.34
N PRO A 259 13.41 -7.20 -4.39
CA PRO A 259 13.25 -8.64 -4.22
C PRO A 259 14.37 -9.31 -3.41
N LEU A 260 15.59 -8.75 -3.42
CA LEU A 260 16.72 -9.25 -2.63
C LEU A 260 16.42 -9.21 -1.13
N LEU A 261 15.69 -8.19 -0.67
CA LEU A 261 15.27 -8.08 0.74
C LEU A 261 14.44 -9.31 1.16
N TYR A 262 13.52 -9.76 0.31
CA TYR A 262 12.67 -10.92 0.60
C TYR A 262 13.44 -12.22 0.56
N LYS A 263 14.40 -12.37 -0.36
CA LYS A 263 15.33 -13.49 -0.37
C LYS A 263 16.12 -13.58 0.93
N TYR A 264 16.56 -12.44 1.47
CA TYR A 264 17.28 -12.34 2.74
C TYR A 264 16.41 -12.30 4.00
N GLY A 265 15.09 -12.52 3.85
CA GLY A 265 14.21 -12.77 4.99
C GLY A 265 13.36 -11.58 5.43
N TYR A 266 13.38 -10.45 4.73
CA TYR A 266 12.40 -9.39 4.95
C TYR A 266 10.97 -9.90 4.70
N ARG A 267 10.03 -9.56 5.58
CA ARG A 267 8.61 -9.95 5.51
C ARG A 267 7.67 -8.76 5.79
N GLY A 268 8.21 -7.54 5.74
CA GLY A 268 7.42 -6.32 5.92
C GLY A 268 6.78 -5.84 4.62
N PRO A 269 6.05 -4.72 4.66
CA PRO A 269 5.39 -4.11 3.51
C PRO A 269 6.35 -3.34 2.59
N VAL A 270 5.96 -3.21 1.33
CA VAL A 270 6.55 -2.27 0.37
C VAL A 270 5.45 -1.28 -0.06
N TYR A 271 5.60 0.00 0.27
CA TYR A 271 4.64 1.05 -0.06
C TYR A 271 5.05 1.78 -1.33
N VAL A 272 4.14 1.84 -2.29
CA VAL A 272 4.36 2.42 -3.63
C VAL A 272 3.10 3.09 -4.11
N THR A 273 3.15 3.90 -5.17
CA THR A 273 1.92 4.28 -5.89
C THR A 273 1.42 3.10 -6.74
N LYS A 274 0.12 3.08 -7.03
CA LYS A 274 -0.48 2.02 -7.86
C LYS A 274 0.24 1.81 -9.21
N PRO A 275 0.57 2.85 -10.00
CA PRO A 275 1.32 2.64 -11.24
C PRO A 275 2.76 2.18 -11.01
N THR A 276 3.42 2.67 -9.95
CA THR A 276 4.78 2.22 -9.60
C THR A 276 4.83 0.73 -9.28
N ARG A 277 3.84 0.16 -8.58
CA ARG A 277 3.73 -1.30 -8.37
C ARG A 277 3.75 -2.05 -9.71
N GLU A 278 2.97 -1.58 -10.67
CA GLU A 278 2.73 -2.27 -11.93
C GLU A 278 3.96 -2.20 -12.82
N LEU A 279 4.56 -1.03 -12.92
CA LEU A 279 5.84 -0.81 -13.62
C LEU A 279 6.98 -1.56 -12.93
N MET A 280 7.02 -1.60 -11.59
CA MET A 280 8.06 -2.30 -10.84
C MET A 280 8.13 -3.78 -11.21
N VAL A 281 6.98 -4.43 -11.37
CA VAL A 281 6.93 -5.84 -11.79
C VAL A 281 7.44 -6.02 -13.21
N ILE A 282 7.08 -5.10 -14.13
CA ILE A 282 7.57 -5.13 -15.52
C ILE A 282 9.09 -5.00 -15.55
N MET A 283 9.62 -3.95 -14.91
CA MET A 283 11.04 -3.61 -14.94
C MET A 283 11.92 -4.68 -14.29
N ILE A 284 11.51 -5.20 -13.12
CA ILE A 284 12.29 -6.24 -12.43
C ILE A 284 12.21 -7.57 -13.18
N LYS A 285 11.06 -7.92 -13.76
CA LYS A 285 10.94 -9.14 -14.57
C LYS A 285 11.85 -9.08 -15.80
N ASP A 286 11.85 -7.95 -16.51
CA ASP A 286 12.75 -7.73 -17.63
C ASP A 286 14.22 -7.82 -17.21
N LEU A 287 14.59 -7.20 -16.08
CA LEU A 287 15.93 -7.32 -15.51
C LEU A 287 16.33 -8.78 -15.26
N ILE A 288 15.45 -9.60 -14.69
CA ILE A 288 15.70 -11.03 -14.47
C ILE A 288 15.94 -11.75 -15.80
N GLU A 289 15.06 -11.55 -16.79
CA GLU A 289 15.14 -12.22 -18.09
C GLU A 289 16.41 -11.82 -18.87
N VAL A 290 16.72 -10.53 -18.94
CA VAL A 290 17.92 -10.01 -19.62
C VAL A 290 19.18 -10.52 -18.95
N THR A 291 19.26 -10.44 -17.61
CA THR A 291 20.44 -10.89 -16.86
C THR A 291 20.70 -12.39 -17.05
N GLN A 292 19.63 -13.20 -17.09
CA GLN A 292 19.72 -14.64 -17.38
C GLN A 292 20.18 -14.93 -18.81
N ARG A 293 19.65 -14.21 -19.82
CA ARG A 293 20.05 -14.38 -21.23
C ARG A 293 21.50 -14.00 -21.47
N GLU A 294 22.00 -13.00 -20.75
CA GLU A 294 23.41 -12.58 -20.80
C GLU A 294 24.35 -13.47 -19.98
N GLY A 295 23.84 -14.49 -19.28
CA GLY A 295 24.65 -15.37 -18.42
C GLY A 295 25.25 -14.65 -17.20
N LYS A 296 24.70 -13.50 -16.81
CA LYS A 296 25.13 -12.73 -15.64
C LYS A 296 24.42 -13.23 -14.38
N TYR A 297 25.03 -13.00 -13.23
CA TYR A 297 24.44 -13.37 -11.94
C TYR A 297 23.57 -12.25 -11.37
N LEU A 298 22.32 -12.58 -11.02
CA LEU A 298 21.40 -11.74 -10.26
C LEU A 298 21.09 -12.42 -8.93
N PRO A 299 21.16 -11.72 -7.78
CA PRO A 299 21.06 -12.36 -6.48
C PRO A 299 19.62 -12.62 -6.05
N TYR A 300 18.65 -12.70 -6.96
CA TYR A 300 17.25 -13.07 -6.68
C TYR A 300 16.58 -13.64 -7.94
N THR A 301 15.38 -14.20 -7.76
CA THR A 301 14.62 -14.92 -8.78
C THR A 301 13.20 -14.36 -8.94
N GLU A 302 12.45 -14.87 -9.92
CA GLU A 302 11.03 -14.53 -10.09
C GLU A 302 10.18 -14.90 -8.85
N LYS A 303 10.60 -15.91 -8.07
CA LYS A 303 9.91 -16.26 -6.81
C LYS A 303 10.00 -15.13 -5.77
N ASP A 304 11.13 -14.45 -5.71
CA ASP A 304 11.35 -13.33 -4.80
C ASP A 304 10.55 -12.10 -5.27
N LEU A 305 10.44 -11.89 -6.59
CA LEU A 305 9.55 -10.88 -7.16
C LEU A 305 8.07 -11.18 -6.85
N MET A 306 7.62 -12.42 -6.98
CA MET A 306 6.25 -12.80 -6.61
C MET A 306 5.97 -12.55 -5.13
N THR A 307 6.93 -12.83 -4.26
CA THR A 307 6.83 -12.51 -2.83
C THR A 307 6.75 -11.00 -2.61
N THR A 308 7.55 -10.21 -3.32
CA THR A 308 7.49 -8.74 -3.29
C THR A 308 6.11 -8.22 -3.64
N ILE A 309 5.47 -8.77 -4.69
CA ILE A 309 4.10 -8.40 -5.10
C ILE A 309 3.11 -8.66 -3.96
N LEU A 310 3.20 -9.81 -3.30
CA LEU A 310 2.33 -10.18 -2.17
C LEU A 310 2.52 -9.31 -0.92
N HIS A 311 3.60 -8.55 -0.82
CA HIS A 311 3.88 -7.63 0.28
C HIS A 311 3.77 -6.15 -0.12
N THR A 312 3.49 -5.86 -1.39
CA THR A 312 3.35 -4.49 -1.89
C THR A 312 1.98 -3.91 -1.54
N ILE A 313 1.92 -2.75 -0.90
CA ILE A 313 0.69 -2.03 -0.55
C ILE A 313 0.65 -0.72 -1.36
N PRO A 314 -0.22 -0.61 -2.39
CA PRO A 314 -0.32 0.61 -3.15
C PRO A 314 -1.00 1.72 -2.34
N LEU A 315 -0.50 2.95 -2.47
CA LEU A 315 -1.05 4.17 -1.88
C LEU A 315 -1.47 5.15 -2.98
N GLU A 316 -2.47 5.96 -2.69
CA GLU A 316 -2.87 7.07 -3.56
C GLU A 316 -2.11 8.35 -3.20
N TYR A 317 -2.02 9.27 -4.16
CA TYR A 317 -1.42 10.58 -3.87
C TYR A 317 -2.25 11.36 -2.83
N ASN A 318 -1.55 12.15 -2.01
CA ASN A 318 -2.14 12.97 -0.93
C ASN A 318 -2.85 12.15 0.15
N GLU A 319 -2.62 10.83 0.20
CA GLU A 319 -3.18 9.95 1.21
C GLU A 319 -2.20 9.77 2.38
N VAL A 320 -2.59 10.23 3.57
CA VAL A 320 -1.81 10.06 4.79
C VAL A 320 -1.99 8.64 5.31
N THR A 321 -0.89 7.89 5.38
CA THR A 321 -0.90 6.46 5.72
C THR A 321 0.06 6.18 6.88
N ASP A 322 -0.41 5.55 7.95
CA ASP A 322 0.46 5.05 9.02
C ASP A 322 1.27 3.84 8.50
N VAL A 323 2.60 3.92 8.55
CA VAL A 323 3.51 2.83 8.11
C VAL A 323 4.31 2.23 9.25
N ALA A 324 4.38 2.96 10.36
CA ALA A 324 4.91 2.51 11.64
C ALA A 324 4.18 3.28 12.77
N PRO A 325 4.36 2.93 14.05
CA PRO A 325 3.65 3.59 15.16
C PRO A 325 3.85 5.10 15.25
N ASP A 326 5.04 5.56 14.85
CA ASP A 326 5.46 6.95 14.91
C ASP A 326 5.80 7.53 13.51
N ILE A 327 5.52 6.82 12.41
CA ILE A 327 5.80 7.31 11.05
C ILE A 327 4.55 7.20 10.19
N LYS A 328 4.14 8.35 9.64
CA LYS A 328 3.14 8.45 8.58
C LYS A 328 3.82 8.81 7.26
N VAL A 329 3.42 8.17 6.18
CA VAL A 329 3.84 8.52 4.82
C VAL A 329 2.73 9.26 4.09
N THR A 330 3.10 10.20 3.22
CA THR A 330 2.22 10.75 2.19
C THR A 330 3.01 10.84 0.89
N MET A 331 2.42 10.32 -0.19
CA MET A 331 3.01 10.40 -1.53
C MET A 331 2.44 11.58 -2.28
N TYR A 332 3.29 12.39 -2.90
CA TYR A 332 2.89 13.51 -3.75
C TYR A 332 3.44 13.32 -5.16
N ASN A 333 2.78 13.85 -6.19
CA ASN A 333 3.26 13.76 -7.57
C ASN A 333 4.69 14.33 -7.71
N ALA A 334 5.61 13.56 -8.28
CA ALA A 334 6.97 14.01 -8.59
C ALA A 334 7.12 14.50 -10.05
N GLY A 335 6.18 14.18 -10.94
CA GLY A 335 6.21 14.63 -12.34
C GLY A 335 7.33 14.00 -13.20
N HIS A 336 8.00 12.95 -12.73
CA HIS A 336 9.12 12.30 -13.41
C HIS A 336 8.67 11.21 -14.38
N ILE A 337 8.07 10.15 -13.85
CA ILE A 337 7.44 9.06 -14.60
C ILE A 337 6.03 8.76 -14.06
N LEU A 338 5.27 7.93 -14.77
CA LEU A 338 3.94 7.50 -14.33
C LEU A 338 4.02 6.86 -12.94
N GLY A 339 3.32 7.45 -11.97
CA GLY A 339 3.33 6.98 -10.57
C GLY A 339 4.51 7.47 -9.73
N SER A 340 5.41 8.29 -10.27
CA SER A 340 6.54 8.84 -9.50
C SER A 340 6.07 9.73 -8.35
N ALA A 341 6.63 9.49 -7.16
CA ALA A 341 6.22 10.12 -5.92
C ALA A 341 7.38 10.80 -5.18
N ILE A 342 7.12 12.03 -4.73
CA ILE A 342 7.82 12.65 -3.62
C ILE A 342 7.27 12.02 -2.34
N VAL A 343 8.15 11.48 -1.52
CA VAL A 343 7.82 10.79 -0.27
C VAL A 343 7.95 11.77 0.89
N HIS A 344 6.84 12.06 1.55
CA HIS A 344 6.81 12.86 2.78
C HIS A 344 6.62 11.94 3.99
N LEU A 345 7.61 11.94 4.89
CA LEU A 345 7.58 11.21 6.15
C LEU A 345 7.29 12.18 7.29
N HIS A 346 6.13 12.03 7.91
CA HIS A 346 5.74 12.74 9.11
C HIS A 346 6.02 11.88 10.34
N ILE A 347 6.98 12.31 11.16
CA ILE A 347 7.54 11.51 12.25
C ILE A 347 7.10 12.06 13.62
N GLY A 348 6.57 11.16 14.46
CA GLY A 348 5.94 11.45 15.74
C GLY A 348 4.66 12.26 15.58
N MET A 349 4.49 13.29 16.41
CA MET A 349 3.41 14.27 16.30
C MET A 349 3.89 15.53 15.56
N GLY A 350 4.61 15.36 14.45
CA GLY A 350 5.17 16.48 13.67
C GLY A 350 6.43 17.07 14.30
N LEU A 351 7.17 16.27 15.07
CA LEU A 351 8.45 16.71 15.66
C LEU A 351 9.49 16.95 14.57
N HIS A 352 9.53 16.05 13.59
CA HIS A 352 10.40 16.13 12.42
C HIS A 352 9.63 15.62 11.19
N ASN A 353 9.88 16.25 10.06
CA ASN A 353 9.33 15.82 8.78
C ASN A 353 10.45 15.77 7.76
N ILE A 354 10.46 14.70 6.96
CA ILE A 354 11.45 14.49 5.92
C ILE A 354 10.71 14.41 4.59
N VAL A 355 11.11 15.24 3.64
CA VAL A 355 10.69 15.11 2.24
C VAL A 355 11.85 14.50 1.47
N TYR A 356 11.64 13.30 0.93
CA TYR A 356 12.53 12.68 -0.04
C TYR A 356 11.92 12.83 -1.43
N THR A 357 12.62 13.51 -2.32
CA THR A 357 12.07 13.87 -3.63
C THR A 357 11.98 12.69 -4.59
N GLY A 358 12.85 11.69 -4.42
CA GLY A 358 13.22 10.80 -5.51
C GLY A 358 13.69 11.60 -6.73
N ASP A 359 13.53 11.01 -7.90
CA ASP A 359 13.61 11.74 -9.15
C ASP A 359 12.33 12.55 -9.36
N PHE A 360 12.48 13.83 -9.71
CA PHE A 360 11.34 14.73 -9.89
C PHE A 360 11.58 15.71 -11.04
N LYS A 361 10.49 16.26 -11.57
CA LYS A 361 10.53 17.31 -12.58
C LYS A 361 9.63 18.48 -12.19
N TYR A 362 10.24 19.61 -11.89
CA TYR A 362 9.52 20.84 -11.53
C TYR A 362 9.12 21.67 -12.76
N ALA A 363 8.51 21.01 -13.74
CA ALA A 363 7.94 21.63 -14.92
C ALA A 363 6.85 20.71 -15.50
N PRO A 364 5.76 21.25 -16.08
CA PRO A 364 4.81 20.43 -16.80
C PRO A 364 5.51 19.78 -18.00
N THR A 365 5.13 18.54 -18.30
CA THR A 365 5.54 17.83 -19.51
C THR A 365 4.30 17.49 -20.34
N ARG A 366 4.49 16.81 -21.49
CA ARG A 366 3.36 16.32 -22.28
C ARG A 366 2.49 15.29 -21.53
N LEU A 367 3.08 14.54 -20.59
CA LEU A 367 2.42 13.40 -19.94
C LEU A 367 2.04 13.68 -18.49
N LEU A 368 2.83 14.51 -17.80
CA LEU A 368 2.76 14.66 -16.34
C LEU A 368 2.79 16.13 -15.95
N ASP A 369 2.02 16.45 -14.91
CA ASP A 369 2.07 17.72 -14.21
C ASP A 369 3.41 17.90 -13.49
N ARG A 370 3.74 19.15 -13.16
CA ARG A 370 4.94 19.49 -12.38
C ARG A 370 4.91 18.81 -11.00
N ALA A 371 6.10 18.58 -10.45
CA ALA A 371 6.27 18.10 -9.09
C ALA A 371 5.56 18.98 -8.04
N ASN A 372 5.02 18.35 -7.00
CA ASN A 372 4.43 19.05 -5.87
C ASN A 372 5.50 19.79 -5.05
N ASP A 373 5.19 21.02 -4.67
CA ASP A 373 6.06 21.92 -3.89
C ASP A 373 5.44 22.36 -2.56
N LYS A 374 4.25 21.85 -2.22
CA LYS A 374 3.51 22.21 -1.01
C LYS A 374 3.34 21.01 -0.10
N PHE A 375 3.91 21.10 1.10
CA PHE A 375 3.87 20.03 2.10
C PHE A 375 3.28 20.54 3.41
N PRO A 376 2.50 19.71 4.13
CA PRO A 376 2.12 20.00 5.51
C PRO A 376 3.35 19.91 6.43
N ARG A 377 3.21 20.50 7.62
CA ARG A 377 4.23 20.46 8.67
C ARG A 377 4.15 19.20 9.50
#